data_AF-Q1ZAF6-F1
#
_entry.id   AF-Q1ZAF6-F1
#
_cell.length_a   1.000
_cell.length_b   1.000
_cell.length_c   1.000
_cell.angle_alpha   90.00
_cell.angle_beta   90.00
_cell.angle_gamma   90.00
#
_symmetry.space_group_name_H-M   'P 1'
#
loop_
_entity.id
_entity.type
_entity.pdbx_description
1 polymer ?
#
loop_
_entity_poly.entity_id
_entity_poly.type
_entity_poly.pdbx_seq_one_letter_code
_entity_poly.pdbx_strand_id
1 'polypeptide(L)'
;MRNIADIIEQLKSGKQNFNIWVYSSKDHYCKFGAQSSKPRTLQLQKAIEQHLQVIVEMHNYEIDNAYLFLPEIHAVIPVNFHDGHVLSTHMTQVAT
;
A
#
# COMPACT_ATOMS: atom_id res chain seq x y z
N MET A 1 10.57 -9.10 -3.44
CA MET A 1 9.73 -8.77 -2.28
C MET A 1 10.41 -7.64 -1.51
N ARG A 2 9.69 -6.58 -1.14
CA ARG A 2 10.25 -5.47 -0.34
C ARG A 2 9.80 -5.59 1.11
N ASN A 3 10.58 -5.02 2.03
CA ASN A 3 10.21 -4.92 3.44
C ASN A 3 9.23 -3.75 3.66
N ILE A 4 8.28 -3.93 4.57
CA ILE A 4 7.33 -2.89 4.99
C ILE A 4 8.07 -1.63 5.51
N ALA A 5 9.13 -1.81 6.30
CA ALA A 5 9.91 -0.72 6.88
C ALA A 5 10.54 0.18 5.81
N ASP A 6 11.13 -0.42 4.77
CA ASP A 6 11.78 0.31 3.68
C ASP A 6 10.79 1.21 2.94
N ILE A 7 9.56 0.73 2.71
CA ILE A 7 8.53 1.55 2.06
C ILE A 7 8.08 2.67 3.00
N ILE A 8 7.85 2.39 4.29
CA ILE A 8 7.45 3.43 5.25
C ILE A 8 8.51 4.54 5.34
N GLU A 9 9.80 4.20 5.33
CA GLU A 9 10.88 5.19 5.34
C GLU A 9 10.90 6.05 4.07
N GLN A 10 10.68 5.43 2.89
CA GLN A 10 10.52 6.17 1.64
C GLN A 10 9.32 7.13 1.66
N LEU A 11 8.19 6.70 2.24
CA LEU A 11 7.01 7.55 2.39
C LEU A 11 7.21 8.70 3.39
N LYS A 12 8.04 8.50 4.42
CA LYS A 12 8.39 9.54 5.40
C LYS A 12 9.37 10.57 4.84
N SER A 13 10.31 10.14 4.00
CA SER A 13 11.33 11.00 3.39
C SER A 13 10.85 11.77 2.15
N GLY A 14 9.80 11.28 1.47
CA GLY A 14 9.34 11.82 0.20
C GLY A 14 8.34 12.98 0.28
N LYS A 15 8.41 13.90 -0.70
CA LYS A 15 7.32 14.83 -1.09
C LYS A 15 6.18 14.12 -1.86
N GLN A 16 6.24 12.79 -1.94
CA GLN A 16 5.38 11.97 -2.80
C GLN A 16 3.96 11.91 -2.20
N ASN A 17 2.97 12.27 -3.01
CA ASN A 17 1.58 12.06 -2.64
C ASN A 17 1.23 10.58 -2.81
N PHE A 18 0.59 10.02 -1.79
CA PHE A 18 0.09 8.65 -1.84
C PHE A 18 -1.31 8.58 -1.21
N ASN A 19 -2.07 7.59 -1.65
CA ASN A 19 -3.34 7.18 -1.08
C ASN A 19 -3.14 5.92 -0.24
N ILE A 20 -3.91 5.81 0.83
CA ILE A 20 -4.01 4.61 1.65
C ILE A 20 -5.38 4.01 1.37
N TRP A 21 -5.41 2.71 1.13
CA TRP A 21 -6.62 1.96 0.84
C TRP A 21 -6.69 0.79 1.80
N VAL A 22 -7.81 0.63 2.50
CA VAL A 22 -7.99 -0.45 3.49
C VAL A 22 -9.02 -1.42 2.95
N TYR A 23 -8.75 -2.71 3.08
CA TYR A 23 -9.70 -3.75 2.69
C TYR A 23 -11.04 -3.56 3.41
N SER A 24 -12.15 -3.58 2.68
CA SER A 24 -13.49 -3.53 3.26
C SER A 24 -14.21 -4.86 3.13
N SER A 25 -14.68 -5.18 1.93
CA SER A 25 -15.42 -6.42 1.63
C SER A 25 -15.44 -6.68 0.12
N LYS A 26 -15.69 -7.93 -0.27
CA LYS A 26 -15.87 -8.34 -1.69
C LYS A 26 -14.71 -7.92 -2.59
N ASP A 27 -13.48 -8.13 -2.12
CA ASP A 27 -12.25 -7.81 -2.86
C ASP A 27 -12.14 -6.35 -3.29
N HIS A 28 -12.73 -5.46 -2.49
CA HIS A 28 -12.71 -4.03 -2.67
C HIS A 28 -12.03 -3.33 -1.48
N TYR A 29 -11.28 -2.28 -1.81
CA TYR A 29 -10.58 -1.44 -0.88
C TYR A 29 -11.17 -0.04 -0.87
N CYS A 30 -11.33 0.54 0.31
CA CYS A 30 -11.84 1.89 0.48
C CYS A 30 -10.71 2.86 0.83
N LYS A 31 -10.72 4.05 0.22
CA LYS A 31 -9.74 5.10 0.48
C LYS A 31 -9.83 5.58 1.93
N PHE A 32 -8.74 5.46 2.67
CA PHE A 32 -8.62 5.83 4.06
C PHE A 32 -7.90 7.19 4.21
N GLY A 33 -8.36 8.01 5.15
CA GLY A 33 -7.63 9.21 5.58
C GLY A 33 -7.68 10.42 4.65
N ALA A 34 -8.56 10.44 3.63
CA ALA A 34 -8.67 11.53 2.66
C ALA A 34 -9.01 12.93 3.26
N GLN A 35 -9.44 13.00 4.52
CA GLN A 35 -9.87 14.25 5.18
C GLN A 35 -9.24 14.51 6.55
N SER A 36 -8.15 13.81 6.91
CA SER A 36 -7.57 13.97 8.25
C SER A 36 -6.42 14.99 8.27
N SER A 37 -6.35 15.82 9.30
CA SER A 37 -5.20 16.70 9.59
C SER A 37 -3.94 15.93 10.06
N LYS A 38 -4.02 14.60 10.21
CA LYS A 38 -2.90 13.78 10.68
C LYS A 38 -1.97 13.40 9.52
N PRO A 39 -0.66 13.24 9.77
CA PRO A 39 0.26 12.72 8.77
C PRO A 39 -0.21 11.35 8.25
N ARG A 40 -0.33 11.22 6.91
CA ARG A 40 -0.75 9.97 6.26
C ARG A 40 0.12 8.77 6.66
N THR A 41 1.41 8.98 6.86
CA THR A 41 2.34 7.93 7.31
C THR A 41 2.00 7.38 8.71
N LEU A 42 1.49 8.21 9.62
CA LEU A 42 1.03 7.77 10.95
C LEU A 42 -0.27 6.96 10.85
N GLN A 43 -1.15 7.33 9.93
CA GLN A 43 -2.38 6.57 9.64
C GLN A 43 -2.07 5.20 9.05
N LEU A 44 -1.11 5.14 8.11
CA LEU A 44 -0.63 3.89 7.53
C LEU A 44 -0.02 2.99 8.61
N GLN A 45 0.86 3.55 9.45
CA GLN A 45 1.50 2.80 10.53
C GLN A 45 0.47 2.19 11.48
N LYS A 46 -0.55 2.97 11.88
CA LYS A 46 -1.64 2.45 12.73
C LYS A 46 -2.42 1.31 12.05
N ALA A 47 -2.70 1.42 10.75
CA ALA A 47 -3.41 0.36 10.02
C ALA A 47 -2.59 -0.94 9.98
N ILE A 48 -1.27 -0.83 9.78
CA ILE A 48 -0.36 -1.98 9.80
C ILE A 48 -0.28 -2.60 11.20
N GLU A 49 -0.17 -1.79 12.26
CA GLU A 49 -0.16 -2.25 13.66
C GLU A 49 -1.48 -2.94 14.06
N GLN A 50 -2.58 -2.61 13.38
CA GLN A 50 -3.89 -3.25 13.55
C GLN A 50 -4.08 -4.49 12.68
N HIS A 51 -3.04 -4.94 11.97
CA HIS A 51 -3.09 -6.06 11.02
C HIS A 51 -4.18 -5.89 9.96
N LEU A 52 -4.44 -4.65 9.54
CA LEU A 52 -5.33 -4.40 8.42
C LEU A 52 -4.59 -4.68 7.12
N GLN A 53 -5.29 -5.30 6.17
CA GLN A 53 -4.79 -5.40 4.80
C GLN A 53 -4.89 -4.04 4.12
N VAL A 54 -3.74 -3.51 3.68
CA VAL A 54 -3.61 -2.15 3.18
C VAL A 54 -2.94 -2.12 1.82
N ILE A 55 -3.46 -1.29 0.92
CA ILE A 55 -2.77 -0.88 -0.31
C ILE A 55 -2.30 0.56 -0.17
N VAL A 56 -1.03 0.78 -0.49
CA VAL A 56 -0.47 2.12 -0.69
C VAL A 56 -0.36 2.36 -2.19
N GLU A 57 -1.11 3.33 -2.69
CA GLU A 57 -1.10 3.76 -4.09
C GLU A 57 -0.34 5.09 -4.20
N MET A 58 0.78 5.06 -4.90
CA MET A 58 1.68 6.18 -5.14
C MET A 58 1.18 7.01 -6.33
N HIS A 59 1.32 8.33 -6.28
CA HIS A 59 1.00 9.23 -7.40
C HIS A 59 2.23 9.51 -8.25
N ASN A 60 2.90 8.47 -8.71
CA ASN A 60 3.96 8.54 -9.72
C ASN A 60 3.41 8.02 -11.07
N TYR A 61 4.05 8.39 -12.18
CA TYR A 61 3.59 8.04 -13.54
C TYR A 61 3.99 6.61 -13.97
N GLU A 62 4.37 5.72 -13.04
CA GLU A 62 4.84 4.39 -13.40
C GLU A 62 3.69 3.38 -13.51
N ILE A 63 3.97 2.13 -13.87
CA ILE A 63 2.94 1.08 -14.04
C ILE A 63 2.69 0.35 -12.70
N ASP A 64 3.70 0.26 -11.83
CA ASP A 64 3.66 -0.42 -10.53
C ASP A 64 3.55 0.57 -9.37
N ASN A 65 2.50 1.39 -9.40
CA ASN A 65 2.36 2.46 -8.41
C ASN A 65 1.68 2.01 -7.13
N ALA A 66 1.18 0.78 -7.04
CA ALA A 66 0.47 0.31 -5.87
C ALA A 66 1.14 -0.90 -5.22
N TYR A 67 1.10 -0.91 -3.90
CA TYR A 67 1.78 -1.89 -3.06
C TYR A 67 0.80 -2.44 -2.04
N LEU A 68 0.58 -3.76 -2.06
CA LEU A 68 -0.15 -4.50 -1.05
C LEU A 68 0.77 -4.82 0.12
N PHE A 69 0.40 -4.35 1.29
CA PHE A 69 1.07 -4.64 2.55
C PHE A 69 0.42 -5.87 3.18
N LEU A 70 1.26 -6.83 3.56
CA LEU A 70 0.87 -8.06 4.24
C LEU A 70 1.57 -8.09 5.60
N PRO A 71 1.01 -7.40 6.62
CA PRO A 71 1.63 -7.27 7.94
C PRO A 71 1.96 -8.62 8.59
N GLU A 72 1.15 -9.65 8.36
CA GLU A 72 1.26 -10.98 8.96
C GLU A 72 2.55 -11.70 8.56
N ILE A 73 3.05 -11.43 7.36
CA ILE A 73 4.28 -12.02 6.82
C ILE A 73 5.37 -10.98 6.59
N HIS A 74 5.20 -9.77 7.12
CA HIS A 74 6.12 -8.64 7.00
C HIS A 74 6.57 -8.34 5.56
N ALA A 75 5.67 -8.53 4.59
CA ALA A 75 5.99 -8.43 3.17
C ALA A 75 5.19 -7.34 2.46
N VAL A 76 5.77 -6.83 1.37
CA VAL A 76 5.10 -5.94 0.43
C VAL A 76 5.19 -6.50 -1.00
N ILE A 77 4.06 -6.49 -1.70
CA ILE A 77 3.90 -7.01 -3.06
C ILE A 77 3.39 -5.88 -3.98
N PRO A 78 4.02 -5.63 -5.14
CA PRO A 78 3.48 -4.71 -6.13
C PRO A 78 2.20 -5.30 -6.76
N VAL A 79 1.20 -4.44 -6.93
CA VAL A 79 -0.11 -4.82 -7.48
C VAL A 79 -0.53 -3.81 -8.55
N ASN A 80 -1.19 -4.33 -9.59
CA ASN A 80 -1.97 -3.49 -10.47
C ASN A 80 -3.29 -3.18 -9.75
N PHE A 81 -3.51 -1.90 -9.43
CA PHE A 81 -4.61 -1.46 -8.62
C PHE A 81 -5.36 -0.33 -9.31
N HIS A 82 -6.68 -0.46 -9.39
CA HIS A 82 -7.55 0.55 -10.00
C HIS A 82 -8.88 0.60 -9.28
N ASP A 83 -9.30 1.82 -8.92
CA ASP A 83 -10.62 2.12 -8.36
C ASP A 83 -11.05 1.16 -7.23
N GLY A 84 -10.18 0.95 -6.24
CA GLY A 84 -10.48 0.07 -5.11
C GLY A 84 -10.27 -1.42 -5.36
N HIS A 85 -9.87 -1.84 -6.57
CA HIS A 85 -9.71 -3.25 -6.92
C HIS A 85 -8.28 -3.61 -7.29
N VAL A 86 -7.83 -4.79 -6.83
CA VAL A 86 -6.58 -5.42 -7.32
C VAL A 86 -6.89 -6.17 -8.60
N LEU A 87 -6.33 -5.71 -9.72
CA LEU A 87 -6.53 -6.32 -11.04
C LEU A 87 -5.59 -7.50 -11.27
N SER A 88 -4.35 -7.40 -10.78
CA SER A 88 -3.35 -8.47 -10.85
C SER A 88 -2.21 -8.24 -9.85
N THR A 89 -1.60 -9.32 -9.38
CA THR A 89 -0.37 -9.27 -8.58
C THR A 89 0.84 -9.51 -9.49
N HIS A 90 1.83 -8.61 -9.49
CA HIS A 90 3.10 -8.89 -10.16
C HIS A 90 3.97 -9.75 -9.24
N MET A 91 3.88 -11.08 -9.38
CA MET A 91 4.90 -11.97 -8.83
C MET A 91 6.06 -12.01 -9.84
N THR A 92 7.13 -11.26 -9.58
CA THR A 92 8.38 -11.48 -10.30
C THR A 92 8.85 -12.90 -9.96
N GLN A 93 8.60 -13.86 -10.85
CA GLN A 93 9.21 -15.18 -10.75
C GLN A 93 10.73 -14.98 -10.89
N VAL A 94 11.45 -15.19 -9.80
CA VAL A 94 12.88 -15.46 -9.88
C VAL A 94 13.02 -16.84 -10.51
N ALA A 95 13.25 -16.88 -11.82
CA ALA A 95 13.69 -18.08 -12.51
C ALA A 95 15.00 -18.53 -11.83
N THR A 96 14.98 -19.75 -11.28
CA THR A 96 16.15 -20.42 -10.69
C THR A 96 16.89 -21.19 -11.77
#